data_AF-A0A1S4B946-F1
#
_entry.id   AF-A0A1S4B946-F1
#
_cell.length_a   1.000
_cell.length_b   1.000
_cell.length_c   1.000
_cell.angle_alpha   90.00
_cell.angle_beta   90.00
_cell.angle_gamma   90.00
#
_symmetry.space_group_name_H-M   'P 1'
#
loop_
_entity.id
_entity.type
_entity.pdbx_description
1 polymer ?
#
loop_
_entity_poly.entity_id
_entity_poly.type
_entity_poly.pdbx_seq_one_letter_code
_entity_poly.pdbx_strand_id
1 'polypeptide(L)'
;MAGSGGNPSSGEKSHQAPKILLAKPGLVSAGKFNRGGPDDPDSNAHRPRFGSLNLLSDTWDFHSDRFLPFLTDNTDFTVVGVIGPPGVGKSTIMNEIYGFDATSPGVLPPFAIETEETRALSKHCTVGIEPRVSAERIILLDTQPVFSPSVLAEMIRPDGSSIVPIISGESLSAELAHELMSIQLGVLLASICHIILVVSEGVHDASMWRLMSTVDLLKHGIPDPSSLTLSHPQSSEKESREKILDSGEEYMADPVFVHTKNKDESLKPQYESHISALWNLRDQVLSMRGPSFSRTVSERDWLKNSAKIWEIVKNSPIMMDYCRTLQSSGMVRR
;
A
#
# COMPACT_ATOMS: atom_id res chain seq x y z
N MET A 1 -54.82 -29.59 -48.03
CA MET A 1 -55.31 -30.56 -47.03
C MET A 1 -54.13 -31.40 -46.52
N ALA A 2 -54.32 -32.07 -45.39
CA ALA A 2 -53.31 -32.79 -44.59
C ALA A 2 -52.35 -33.72 -45.37
N GLY A 3 -51.17 -33.96 -44.77
CA GLY A 3 -50.22 -34.98 -45.22
C GLY A 3 -50.04 -36.13 -44.21
N SER A 4 -49.17 -37.08 -44.57
CA SER A 4 -48.49 -38.09 -43.74
C SER A 4 -47.35 -38.64 -44.63
N GLY A 5 -46.10 -38.87 -44.21
CA GLY A 5 -45.65 -39.84 -43.21
C GLY A 5 -45.46 -41.22 -43.87
N GLY A 6 -44.30 -41.89 -43.91
CA GLY A 6 -42.97 -41.58 -43.35
C GLY A 6 -41.86 -42.53 -43.88
N ASN A 7 -40.65 -42.42 -43.29
CA ASN A 7 -39.38 -43.10 -43.61
C ASN A 7 -39.39 -44.65 -43.40
N PRO A 8 -38.35 -45.45 -43.77
CA PRO A 8 -36.88 -45.20 -43.71
C PRO A 8 -36.14 -45.52 -45.06
N SER A 9 -34.80 -45.65 -45.21
CA SER A 9 -33.72 -45.90 -44.24
C SER A 9 -32.32 -45.34 -44.61
N SER A 10 -31.24 -46.04 -44.24
CA SER A 10 -29.87 -45.60 -43.92
C SER A 10 -28.75 -46.10 -44.85
N GLY A 11 -27.70 -45.30 -45.01
CA GLY A 11 -26.35 -45.72 -45.47
C GLY A 11 -25.28 -44.71 -45.02
N GLU A 12 -24.20 -45.19 -44.40
CA GLU A 12 -23.21 -44.37 -43.66
C GLU A 12 -22.26 -43.53 -44.54
N LYS A 13 -21.85 -42.35 -44.07
CA LYS A 13 -20.58 -41.69 -44.45
C LYS A 13 -19.95 -40.94 -43.28
N SER A 14 -18.64 -41.16 -43.09
CA SER A 14 -17.79 -40.49 -42.11
C SER A 14 -17.44 -39.04 -42.52
N HIS A 15 -17.54 -38.08 -41.60
CA HIS A 15 -17.05 -36.72 -41.81
C HIS A 15 -15.73 -36.47 -41.06
N GLN A 16 -14.72 -35.97 -41.79
CA GLN A 16 -13.41 -35.60 -41.24
C GLN A 16 -13.41 -34.16 -40.68
N ALA A 17 -12.60 -33.90 -39.66
CA ALA A 17 -12.35 -32.56 -39.14
C ALA A 17 -11.52 -31.70 -40.13
N PRO A 18 -11.72 -30.37 -40.17
CA PRO A 18 -11.03 -29.49 -41.11
C PRO A 18 -9.56 -29.28 -40.74
N LYS A 19 -8.68 -29.30 -41.76
CA LYS A 19 -7.24 -29.03 -41.62
C LYS A 19 -6.94 -27.57 -42.01
N ILE A 20 -6.26 -26.84 -41.13
CA ILE A 20 -5.82 -25.46 -41.39
C ILE A 20 -4.49 -25.51 -42.18
N LEU A 21 -4.44 -24.84 -43.33
CA LEU A 21 -3.24 -24.71 -44.17
C LEU A 21 -2.52 -23.39 -43.86
N LEU A 22 -1.27 -23.49 -43.41
CA LEU A 22 -0.42 -22.33 -43.11
C LEU A 22 0.33 -21.88 -44.37
N ALA A 23 0.05 -20.67 -44.86
CA ALA A 23 0.74 -20.09 -46.02
C ALA A 23 2.06 -19.41 -45.61
N LYS A 24 3.16 -19.73 -46.31
CA LYS A 24 4.44 -19.01 -46.19
C LYS A 24 4.46 -17.77 -47.11
N PRO A 25 4.85 -16.59 -46.61
CA PRO A 25 5.27 -15.48 -47.47
C PRO A 25 6.63 -15.77 -48.13
N GLY A 26 6.84 -15.23 -49.33
CA GLY A 26 8.01 -15.49 -50.17
C GLY A 26 9.23 -14.61 -49.89
N LEU A 27 10.36 -15.04 -50.45
CA LEU A 27 11.68 -14.40 -50.37
C LEU A 27 11.77 -13.20 -51.33
N VAL A 28 12.33 -12.08 -50.86
CA VAL A 28 12.83 -10.97 -51.71
C VAL A 28 14.31 -10.67 -51.42
N SER A 29 15.00 -10.15 -52.44
CA SER A 29 16.45 -10.29 -52.62
C SER A 29 17.33 -9.37 -51.74
N ALA A 30 18.60 -9.75 -51.60
CA ALA A 30 19.57 -9.18 -50.67
C ALA A 30 20.22 -7.86 -51.11
N GLY A 31 20.55 -7.02 -50.13
CA GLY A 31 21.34 -5.78 -50.27
C GLY A 31 22.41 -5.65 -49.18
N LYS A 32 23.59 -6.25 -49.42
CA LYS A 32 24.90 -6.12 -48.75
C LYS A 32 25.01 -5.43 -47.35
N PHE A 33 25.31 -6.28 -46.36
CA PHE A 33 26.23 -6.09 -45.22
C PHE A 33 26.75 -4.68 -44.86
N ASN A 34 26.55 -4.30 -43.59
CA ASN A 34 27.65 -3.79 -42.77
C ASN A 34 27.57 -4.37 -41.34
N ARG A 35 28.71 -4.55 -40.66
CA ARG A 35 28.80 -5.27 -39.36
C ARG A 35 28.32 -4.44 -38.16
N GLY A 36 27.55 -5.07 -37.27
CA GLY A 36 27.27 -4.65 -35.89
C GLY A 36 26.66 -5.85 -35.13
N GLY A 37 27.12 -6.15 -33.92
CA GLY A 37 26.74 -7.36 -33.19
C GLY A 37 25.37 -7.27 -32.50
N PRO A 38 24.75 -8.42 -32.14
CA PRO A 38 23.56 -8.44 -31.31
C PRO A 38 23.94 -8.46 -29.82
N ASP A 39 23.42 -7.51 -29.05
CA ASP A 39 23.05 -7.63 -27.63
C ASP A 39 22.56 -6.26 -27.14
N ASP A 40 21.28 -5.93 -27.39
CA ASP A 40 20.61 -4.83 -26.70
C ASP A 40 19.07 -5.02 -26.76
N PRO A 41 18.42 -5.53 -25.69
CA PRO A 41 16.99 -5.84 -25.68
C PRO A 41 16.13 -4.67 -25.17
N ASP A 42 16.45 -3.42 -25.51
CA ASP A 42 15.70 -2.24 -25.04
C ASP A 42 14.87 -1.56 -26.15
N SER A 43 13.95 -2.33 -26.71
CA SER A 43 12.89 -1.86 -27.63
C SER A 43 11.52 -1.78 -26.92
N ASN A 44 11.49 -1.31 -25.66
CA ASN A 44 10.24 -1.09 -24.93
C ASN A 44 9.67 0.30 -25.22
N ALA A 45 8.53 0.32 -25.91
CA ALA A 45 7.85 1.56 -26.29
C ALA A 45 7.40 2.37 -25.07
N HIS A 46 7.78 3.66 -25.05
CA HIS A 46 7.10 4.80 -24.40
C HIS A 46 6.22 4.49 -23.16
N ARG A 47 6.76 3.83 -22.13
CA ARG A 47 6.19 3.95 -20.79
C ARG A 47 6.43 5.39 -20.30
N PRO A 48 5.42 6.12 -19.81
CA PRO A 48 5.67 7.38 -19.14
C PRO A 48 6.56 7.11 -17.92
N ARG A 49 7.77 7.68 -17.92
CA ARG A 49 8.72 7.61 -16.80
C ARG A 49 8.25 8.52 -15.67
N PHE A 50 7.13 8.18 -15.05
CA PHE A 50 6.77 8.76 -13.76
C PHE A 50 7.86 8.34 -12.76
N GLY A 51 8.55 9.32 -12.19
CA GLY A 51 9.43 9.06 -11.05
C GLY A 51 8.60 8.54 -9.87
N SER A 52 9.27 7.90 -8.90
CA SER A 52 8.61 7.41 -7.68
C SER A 52 7.68 8.48 -7.08
N LEU A 53 6.42 8.10 -6.89
CA LEU A 53 5.39 8.93 -6.25
C LEU A 53 5.39 8.77 -4.73
N ASN A 54 6.40 8.12 -4.16
CA ASN A 54 6.43 7.77 -2.75
C ASN A 54 6.19 8.99 -1.88
N LEU A 55 5.13 8.90 -1.05
CA LEU A 55 4.75 9.91 -0.07
C LEU A 55 5.73 9.94 1.08
N LEU A 56 6.24 8.79 1.50
CA LEU A 56 7.34 8.66 2.45
C LEU A 56 8.53 8.03 1.72
N SER A 57 9.69 8.67 1.77
CA SER A 57 10.92 8.23 1.07
C SER A 57 11.75 7.22 1.89
N ASP A 58 12.80 6.70 1.25
CA ASP A 58 13.93 5.99 1.88
C ASP A 58 14.66 6.84 2.93
N THR A 59 14.69 8.17 2.76
CA THR A 59 15.22 9.11 3.76
C THR A 59 14.26 9.40 4.92
N TRP A 60 13.04 8.82 4.91
CA TRP A 60 11.98 9.04 5.91
C TRP A 60 11.36 10.46 5.88
N ASP A 61 11.49 11.14 4.74
CA ASP A 61 10.91 12.45 4.46
C ASP A 61 9.58 12.32 3.71
N PHE A 62 8.66 13.25 3.97
CA PHE A 62 7.33 13.23 3.36
C PHE A 62 7.23 14.16 2.15
N HIS A 63 6.87 13.62 0.98
CA HIS A 63 6.89 14.32 -0.31
C HIS A 63 5.48 14.38 -0.95
N SER A 64 4.67 15.37 -0.56
CA SER A 64 3.32 15.55 -1.11
C SER A 64 3.30 16.03 -2.57
N ASP A 65 4.26 16.85 -3.00
CA ASP A 65 4.24 17.57 -4.28
C ASP A 65 4.13 16.66 -5.51
N ARG A 66 4.71 15.46 -5.46
CA ARG A 66 4.68 14.49 -6.57
C ARG A 66 3.32 13.81 -6.75
N PHE A 67 2.58 13.61 -5.65
CA PHE A 67 1.28 12.94 -5.68
C PHE A 67 0.10 13.93 -5.79
N LEU A 68 0.28 15.19 -5.36
CA LEU A 68 -0.73 16.24 -5.43
C LEU A 68 -1.39 16.41 -6.83
N PRO A 69 -0.72 16.22 -7.99
CA PRO A 69 -1.37 16.29 -9.30
C PRO A 69 -2.46 15.25 -9.56
N PHE A 70 -2.46 14.10 -8.86
CA PHE A 70 -3.45 13.02 -9.02
C PHE A 70 -4.71 13.22 -8.15
N LEU A 71 -4.65 14.18 -7.23
CA LEU A 71 -5.75 14.55 -6.33
C LEU A 71 -6.55 15.73 -6.89
N THR A 72 -7.77 15.87 -6.41
CA THR A 72 -8.77 16.85 -6.85
C THR A 72 -9.37 17.58 -5.64
N ASP A 73 -10.24 18.56 -5.90
CA ASP A 73 -10.98 19.26 -4.85
C ASP A 73 -12.21 18.47 -4.37
N ASN A 74 -12.33 17.19 -4.75
CA ASN A 74 -13.32 16.25 -4.25
C ASN A 74 -13.22 16.11 -2.72
N THR A 75 -14.38 16.03 -2.07
CA THR A 75 -14.53 15.86 -0.61
C THR A 75 -15.19 14.55 -0.22
N ASP A 76 -15.66 13.76 -1.20
CA ASP A 76 -16.25 12.43 -1.00
C ASP A 76 -15.26 11.38 -1.51
N PHE A 77 -14.32 10.99 -0.64
CA PHE A 77 -13.23 10.07 -0.94
C PHE A 77 -12.95 9.17 0.25
N THR A 78 -12.41 7.98 -0.01
CA THR A 78 -11.96 7.04 1.02
C THR A 78 -10.44 6.87 0.92
N VAL A 79 -9.79 6.69 2.06
CA VAL A 79 -8.34 6.41 2.15
C VAL A 79 -8.16 5.06 2.82
N VAL A 80 -7.55 4.11 2.11
CA VAL A 80 -7.22 2.78 2.63
C VAL A 80 -5.71 2.63 2.67
N GLY A 81 -5.16 2.48 3.88
CA GLY A 81 -3.78 2.09 4.10
C GLY A 81 -3.66 0.59 4.32
N VAL A 82 -2.49 0.02 4.05
CA VAL A 82 -2.17 -1.37 4.44
C VAL A 82 -0.88 -1.39 5.25
N ILE A 83 -0.81 -2.24 6.28
CA ILE A 83 0.39 -2.42 7.11
C ILE A 83 0.56 -3.90 7.45
N GLY A 84 1.80 -4.38 7.53
CA GLY A 84 2.08 -5.79 7.79
C GLY A 84 3.49 -6.25 7.40
N PRO A 85 3.90 -7.46 7.83
CA PRO A 85 5.25 -8.00 7.61
C PRO A 85 5.65 -8.20 6.14
N PRO A 86 6.90 -8.63 5.84
CA PRO A 86 7.30 -9.11 4.52
C PRO A 86 6.45 -10.33 4.08
N GLY A 87 6.30 -10.55 2.77
CA GLY A 87 5.65 -11.75 2.22
C GLY A 87 4.14 -11.93 2.47
N VAL A 88 3.50 -11.13 3.33
CA VAL A 88 2.07 -11.34 3.73
C VAL A 88 1.04 -10.98 2.66
N GLY A 89 1.45 -10.44 1.50
CA GLY A 89 0.56 -10.16 0.37
C GLY A 89 -0.06 -8.75 0.31
N LYS A 90 0.48 -7.76 1.05
CA LYS A 90 -0.02 -6.37 1.09
C LYS A 90 -0.32 -5.78 -0.30
N SER A 91 0.71 -5.65 -1.13
CA SER A 91 0.61 -5.05 -2.46
C SER A 91 -0.31 -5.85 -3.40
N THR A 92 -0.45 -7.17 -3.19
CA THR A 92 -1.43 -8.02 -3.89
C THR A 92 -2.86 -7.66 -3.52
N ILE A 93 -3.17 -7.56 -2.22
CA ILE A 93 -4.49 -7.12 -1.73
C ILE A 93 -4.81 -5.72 -2.24
N MET A 94 -3.84 -4.79 -2.17
CA MET A 94 -4.01 -3.42 -2.67
C MET A 94 -4.24 -3.36 -4.17
N ASN A 95 -3.64 -4.26 -4.97
CA ASN A 95 -3.88 -4.33 -6.41
C ASN A 95 -5.27 -4.84 -6.77
N GLU A 96 -5.85 -5.77 -6.00
CA GLU A 96 -7.25 -6.21 -6.18
C GLU A 96 -8.24 -5.08 -5.85
N ILE A 97 -7.95 -4.28 -4.81
CA ILE A 97 -8.75 -3.07 -4.48
C ILE A 97 -8.53 -1.96 -5.51
N TYR A 98 -7.33 -1.86 -6.09
CA TYR A 98 -7.02 -0.85 -7.10
C TYR A 98 -7.78 -1.04 -8.41
N GLY A 99 -8.15 -2.29 -8.75
CA GLY A 99 -8.96 -2.58 -9.93
C GLY A 99 -8.28 -2.17 -11.25
N PHE A 100 -6.96 -2.36 -11.36
CA PHE A 100 -6.16 -1.82 -12.47
C PHE A 100 -6.68 -2.23 -13.85
N ASP A 101 -7.13 -1.24 -14.63
CA ASP A 101 -7.48 -1.35 -16.03
C ASP A 101 -6.43 -0.67 -16.93
N ALA A 102 -5.71 -1.48 -17.70
CA ALA A 102 -4.69 -1.01 -18.64
C ALA A 102 -5.25 -0.23 -19.84
N THR A 103 -6.56 -0.25 -20.08
CA THR A 103 -7.19 0.51 -21.17
C THR A 103 -7.54 1.95 -20.78
N SER A 104 -7.62 2.24 -19.49
CA SER A 104 -7.93 3.57 -18.96
C SER A 104 -6.72 4.52 -19.04
N PRO A 105 -6.81 5.65 -19.78
CA PRO A 105 -5.67 6.54 -20.00
C PRO A 105 -5.31 7.33 -18.74
N GLY A 106 -4.00 7.44 -18.46
CA GLY A 106 -3.48 8.20 -17.31
C GLY A 106 -3.51 7.46 -15.97
N VAL A 107 -4.01 6.22 -15.94
CA VAL A 107 -3.96 5.33 -14.77
C VAL A 107 -2.52 4.93 -14.48
N LEU A 108 -2.14 4.93 -13.21
CA LEU A 108 -0.81 4.54 -12.75
C LEU A 108 -0.66 3.01 -12.83
N PRO A 109 0.56 2.46 -13.03
CA PRO A 109 0.75 1.02 -12.99
C PRO A 109 0.37 0.46 -11.60
N PRO A 110 -0.04 -0.82 -11.49
CA PRO A 110 -0.29 -1.45 -10.20
C PRO A 110 0.94 -1.38 -9.28
N PHE A 111 0.74 -1.57 -7.97
CA PHE A 111 1.82 -1.71 -7.01
C PHE A 111 2.73 -2.87 -7.41
N ALA A 112 4.04 -2.71 -7.24
CA ALA A 112 4.99 -3.79 -7.49
C ALA A 112 4.76 -4.90 -6.45
N ILE A 113 4.64 -6.15 -6.91
CA ILE A 113 4.54 -7.32 -6.05
C ILE A 113 5.90 -8.02 -5.95
N GLU A 114 6.16 -8.67 -4.81
CA GLU A 114 7.38 -9.45 -4.61
C GLU A 114 7.52 -10.54 -5.68
N THR A 115 8.64 -10.53 -6.41
CA THR A 115 8.98 -11.55 -7.39
C THR A 115 9.77 -12.68 -6.73
N GLU A 116 9.86 -13.83 -7.39
CA GLU A 116 10.71 -14.93 -6.92
C GLU A 116 12.20 -14.52 -6.82
N GLU A 117 12.67 -13.63 -7.69
CA GLU A 117 14.01 -13.06 -7.62
C GLU A 117 14.20 -12.16 -6.39
N THR A 118 13.29 -11.21 -6.15
CA THR A 118 13.32 -10.33 -4.96
C THR A 118 13.30 -11.15 -3.67
N ARG A 119 12.46 -12.19 -3.62
CA ARG A 119 12.37 -13.15 -2.52
C ARG A 119 13.66 -13.97 -2.33
N ALA A 120 14.27 -14.44 -3.42
CA ALA A 120 15.54 -15.17 -3.37
C ALA A 120 16.73 -14.29 -2.95
N LEU A 121 16.70 -13.00 -3.28
CA LEU A 121 17.68 -12.00 -2.84
C LEU A 121 17.42 -11.46 -1.42
N SER A 122 16.36 -11.91 -0.74
CA SER A 122 15.93 -11.39 0.57
C SER A 122 15.79 -9.86 0.60
N LYS A 123 15.22 -9.28 -0.46
CA LYS A 123 14.97 -7.84 -0.57
C LYS A 123 13.51 -7.50 -0.31
N HIS A 124 13.25 -6.24 0.06
CA HIS A 124 11.90 -5.70 0.09
C HIS A 124 11.52 -5.10 -1.28
N CYS A 125 10.22 -4.98 -1.54
CA CYS A 125 9.68 -4.44 -2.79
C CYS A 125 9.21 -2.98 -2.63
N THR A 126 8.29 -2.72 -1.69
CA THR A 126 7.77 -1.38 -1.38
C THR A 126 8.69 -0.65 -0.40
N VAL A 127 9.06 0.59 -0.71
CA VAL A 127 9.89 1.48 0.13
C VAL A 127 9.03 2.65 0.63
N GLY A 128 9.05 2.95 1.93
CA GLY A 128 8.25 4.01 2.54
C GLY A 128 6.74 3.80 2.35
N ILE A 129 6.07 4.76 1.70
CA ILE A 129 4.64 4.70 1.37
C ILE A 129 4.46 5.04 -0.11
N GLU A 130 3.94 4.11 -0.89
CA GLU A 130 3.58 4.31 -2.30
C GLU A 130 2.06 4.55 -2.44
N PRO A 131 1.63 5.64 -3.11
CA PRO A 131 0.21 5.96 -3.24
C PRO A 131 -0.37 5.57 -4.62
N ARG A 132 -1.68 5.31 -4.66
CA ARG A 132 -2.51 5.21 -5.88
C ARG A 132 -3.88 5.86 -5.67
N VAL A 133 -4.60 6.12 -6.76
CA VAL A 133 -6.01 6.53 -6.74
C VAL A 133 -6.78 5.65 -7.73
N SER A 134 -7.79 4.90 -7.27
CA SER A 134 -8.61 4.03 -8.12
C SER A 134 -9.56 4.82 -9.03
N ALA A 135 -10.24 4.13 -9.96
CA ALA A 135 -11.27 4.75 -10.81
C ALA A 135 -12.44 5.31 -9.98
N GLU A 136 -12.76 4.66 -8.85
CA GLU A 136 -13.76 5.00 -7.86
C GLU A 136 -13.29 6.07 -6.85
N ARG A 137 -12.16 6.77 -7.14
CA ARG A 137 -11.55 7.81 -6.29
C ARG A 137 -11.09 7.33 -4.89
N ILE A 138 -10.83 6.04 -4.72
CA ILE A 138 -10.26 5.54 -3.47
C ILE A 138 -8.74 5.78 -3.49
N ILE A 139 -8.24 6.47 -2.47
CA ILE A 139 -6.81 6.68 -2.25
C ILE A 139 -6.25 5.45 -1.54
N LEU A 140 -5.27 4.79 -2.16
CA LEU A 140 -4.65 3.56 -1.66
C LEU A 140 -3.20 3.85 -1.28
N LEU A 141 -2.80 3.47 -0.06
CA LEU A 141 -1.46 3.65 0.48
C LEU A 141 -0.82 2.29 0.78
N ASP A 142 -0.02 1.76 -0.16
CA ASP A 142 0.81 0.58 0.07
C ASP A 142 2.09 0.98 0.81
N THR A 143 2.51 0.18 1.80
CA THR A 143 3.64 0.55 2.65
C THR A 143 4.74 -0.49 2.66
N GLN A 144 5.96 -0.03 2.96
CA GLN A 144 7.06 -0.92 3.27
C GLN A 144 6.68 -1.92 4.37
N PRO A 145 7.26 -3.14 4.35
CA PRO A 145 7.01 -4.12 5.38
C PRO A 145 7.56 -3.68 6.75
N VAL A 146 6.71 -3.74 7.77
CA VAL A 146 7.14 -3.64 9.18
C VAL A 146 7.84 -4.93 9.61
N PHE A 147 8.67 -4.87 10.65
CA PHE A 147 9.47 -6.01 11.12
C PHE A 147 10.36 -6.66 10.04
N SER A 148 10.77 -5.90 9.02
CA SER A 148 11.48 -6.44 7.86
C SER A 148 13.00 -6.56 8.07
N PRO A 149 13.59 -7.76 8.01
CA PRO A 149 15.04 -7.92 8.09
C PRO A 149 15.79 -7.23 6.95
N SER A 150 15.18 -7.12 5.76
CA SER A 150 15.81 -6.47 4.60
C SER A 150 15.83 -4.94 4.72
N VAL A 151 14.82 -4.35 5.36
CA VAL A 151 14.82 -2.90 5.66
C VAL A 151 15.88 -2.60 6.72
N LEU A 152 15.92 -3.41 7.79
CA LEU A 152 16.96 -3.31 8.82
C LEU A 152 18.38 -3.47 8.26
N ALA A 153 18.58 -4.41 7.34
CA ALA A 153 19.87 -4.66 6.71
C ALA A 153 20.34 -3.52 5.77
N GLU A 154 19.43 -2.77 5.16
CA GLU A 154 19.77 -1.61 4.33
C GLU A 154 20.02 -0.34 5.16
N MET A 155 19.43 -0.21 6.35
CA MET A 155 19.60 0.97 7.21
C MET A 155 20.71 0.87 8.26
N ILE A 156 21.36 -0.29 8.45
CA ILE A 156 22.40 -0.46 9.47
C ILE A 156 23.77 0.03 8.98
N ARG A 157 24.39 0.94 9.74
CA ARG A 157 25.77 1.39 9.52
C ARG A 157 26.78 0.36 10.07
N PRO A 158 28.06 0.41 9.64
CA PRO A 158 29.12 -0.46 10.17
C PRO A 158 29.35 -0.37 11.69
N ASP A 159 28.87 0.69 12.36
CA ASP A 159 28.92 0.89 13.80
C ASP A 159 27.63 0.45 14.54
N GLY A 160 26.67 -0.15 13.83
CA GLY A 160 25.37 -0.57 14.36
C GLY A 160 24.31 0.54 14.48
N SER A 161 24.66 1.81 14.17
CA SER A 161 23.71 2.92 14.18
C SER A 161 22.84 2.97 12.92
N SER A 162 21.72 3.68 12.99
CA SER A 162 20.83 3.91 11.86
C SER A 162 21.43 4.89 10.84
N ILE A 163 21.28 4.59 9.55
CA ILE A 163 21.47 5.56 8.46
C ILE A 163 20.38 6.64 8.51
N VAL A 164 19.15 6.25 8.83
CA VAL A 164 17.94 7.08 8.80
C VAL A 164 17.73 7.83 10.13
N PRO A 165 17.55 9.16 10.14
CA PRO A 165 17.31 9.94 11.35
C PRO A 165 15.83 9.91 11.78
N ILE A 166 15.46 8.95 12.64
CA ILE A 166 14.06 8.72 13.06
C ILE A 166 13.54 9.73 14.08
N ILE A 167 14.44 10.25 14.94
CA ILE A 167 14.16 11.28 15.93
C ILE A 167 15.15 12.42 15.73
N SER A 168 14.63 13.66 15.70
CA SER A 168 15.40 14.89 15.51
C SER A 168 16.53 15.04 16.55
N GLY A 169 17.78 14.84 16.12
CA GLY A 169 18.97 15.10 16.93
C GLY A 169 19.53 13.92 17.74
N GLU A 170 18.90 12.74 17.70
CA GLU A 170 19.40 11.53 18.38
C GLU A 170 19.93 10.49 17.37
N SER A 171 21.12 9.94 17.66
CA SER A 171 21.63 8.76 16.94
C SER A 171 21.15 7.50 17.64
N LEU A 172 20.41 6.65 16.93
CA LEU A 172 19.81 5.43 17.45
C LEU A 172 20.51 4.19 16.86
N SER A 173 20.45 3.06 17.57
CA SER A 173 20.78 1.77 16.97
C SER A 173 19.81 1.47 15.82
N ALA A 174 20.28 0.74 14.80
CA ALA A 174 19.44 0.39 13.65
C ALA A 174 18.19 -0.42 14.07
N GLU A 175 18.31 -1.30 15.07
CA GLU A 175 17.20 -2.09 15.61
C GLU A 175 16.10 -1.20 16.23
N LEU A 176 16.47 -0.26 17.11
CA LEU A 176 15.52 0.66 17.74
C LEU A 176 14.91 1.64 16.74
N ALA A 177 15.71 2.15 15.80
CA ALA A 177 15.23 2.98 14.72
C ALA A 177 14.18 2.24 13.86
N HIS A 178 14.42 0.97 13.53
CA HIS A 178 13.49 0.14 12.76
C HIS A 178 12.19 -0.20 13.51
N GLU A 179 12.25 -0.39 14.84
CA GLU A 179 11.07 -0.53 15.69
C GLU A 179 10.24 0.77 15.69
N LEU A 180 10.88 1.92 15.89
CA LEU A 180 10.24 3.24 15.85
C LEU A 180 9.69 3.60 14.47
N MET A 181 10.34 3.21 13.38
CA MET A 181 9.81 3.36 12.01
C MET A 181 8.47 2.63 11.86
N SER A 182 8.37 1.40 12.39
CA SER A 182 7.15 0.60 12.34
C SER A 182 6.00 1.27 13.10
N ILE A 183 6.31 1.89 14.25
CA ILE A 183 5.36 2.64 15.08
C ILE A 183 4.94 3.95 14.41
N GLN A 184 5.88 4.78 13.95
CA GLN A 184 5.61 6.05 13.29
C GLN A 184 4.76 5.85 12.02
N LEU A 185 5.04 4.80 11.24
CA LEU A 185 4.24 4.41 10.09
C LEU A 185 2.81 4.05 10.50
N GLY A 186 2.65 3.21 11.54
CA GLY A 186 1.33 2.84 12.06
C GLY A 186 0.52 4.03 12.59
N VAL A 187 1.15 4.95 13.35
CA VAL A 187 0.50 6.17 13.85
C VAL A 187 0.12 7.12 12.72
N LEU A 188 0.98 7.29 11.70
CA LEU A 188 0.65 8.08 10.51
C LEU A 188 -0.58 7.50 9.81
N LEU A 189 -0.58 6.20 9.49
CA LEU A 189 -1.73 5.55 8.86
C LEU A 189 -3.00 5.69 9.70
N ALA A 190 -2.91 5.50 11.03
CA ALA A 190 -4.06 5.61 11.94
C ALA A 190 -4.63 7.02 12.05
N SER A 191 -3.84 8.03 11.67
CA SER A 191 -4.23 9.44 11.69
C SER A 191 -4.72 9.97 10.33
N ILE A 192 -4.30 9.36 9.21
CA ILE A 192 -4.63 9.86 7.86
C ILE A 192 -5.53 8.94 7.02
N CYS A 193 -5.64 7.65 7.35
CA CYS A 193 -6.52 6.73 6.63
C CYS A 193 -7.94 6.77 7.20
N HIS A 194 -8.91 6.31 6.42
CA HIS A 194 -10.24 5.94 6.93
C HIS A 194 -10.25 4.47 7.38
N ILE A 195 -9.55 3.61 6.65
CA ILE A 195 -9.43 2.17 6.91
C ILE A 195 -7.94 1.78 6.89
N ILE A 196 -7.50 0.96 7.83
CA ILE A 196 -6.19 0.29 7.77
C ILE A 196 -6.38 -1.22 7.64
N LEU A 197 -5.85 -1.80 6.57
CA LEU A 197 -5.73 -3.25 6.43
C LEU A 197 -4.49 -3.71 7.19
N VAL A 198 -4.70 -4.35 8.34
CA VAL A 198 -3.64 -4.90 9.21
C VAL A 198 -3.41 -6.36 8.80
N VAL A 199 -2.47 -6.58 7.89
CA VAL A 199 -2.25 -7.89 7.25
C VAL A 199 -1.19 -8.68 8.03
N SER A 200 -1.53 -9.90 8.44
CA SER A 200 -0.59 -10.85 9.05
C SER A 200 -0.72 -12.24 8.45
N GLU A 201 0.29 -13.10 8.70
CA GLU A 201 0.22 -14.49 8.25
C GLU A 201 -0.82 -15.33 9.02
N GLY A 202 -1.38 -14.87 10.14
CA GLY A 202 -2.35 -15.65 10.89
C GLY A 202 -2.74 -15.07 12.25
N VAL A 203 -3.80 -15.64 12.84
CA VAL A 203 -4.41 -15.19 14.12
C VAL A 203 -3.46 -15.24 15.33
N HIS A 204 -2.38 -16.03 15.26
CA HIS A 204 -1.39 -16.17 16.34
C HIS A 204 -0.23 -15.17 16.24
N ASP A 205 -0.19 -14.33 15.21
CA ASP A 205 0.82 -13.27 15.10
C ASP A 205 0.51 -12.10 16.05
N ALA A 206 0.92 -12.27 17.30
CA ALA A 206 0.82 -11.24 18.34
C ALA A 206 1.69 -9.99 18.05
N SER A 207 2.55 -10.01 17.03
CA SER A 207 3.45 -8.89 16.70
C SER A 207 2.67 -7.72 16.11
N MET A 208 1.81 -7.99 15.12
CA MET A 208 0.92 -6.98 14.55
C MET A 208 -0.10 -6.46 15.58
N TRP A 209 -0.67 -7.34 16.40
CA TRP A 209 -1.54 -6.92 17.51
C TRP A 209 -0.82 -5.97 18.48
N ARG A 210 0.40 -6.32 18.92
CA ARG A 210 1.20 -5.48 19.80
C ARG A 210 1.54 -4.13 19.16
N LEU A 211 1.91 -4.12 17.86
CA LEU A 211 2.15 -2.88 17.13
C LEU A 211 0.91 -2.01 17.11
N MET A 212 -0.27 -2.55 16.79
CA MET A 212 -1.51 -1.75 16.76
C MET A 212 -1.91 -1.24 18.15
N SER A 213 -1.69 -2.00 19.24
CA SER A 213 -1.87 -1.51 20.61
C SER A 213 -0.86 -0.42 20.99
N THR A 214 0.38 -0.49 20.49
CA THR A 214 1.38 0.57 20.67
C THR A 214 1.05 1.81 19.83
N VAL A 215 0.48 1.64 18.64
CA VAL A 215 -0.02 2.74 17.80
C VAL A 215 -1.17 3.48 18.49
N ASP A 216 -2.17 2.76 18.99
CA ASP A 216 -3.29 3.29 19.77
C ASP A 216 -2.79 4.17 20.94
N LEU A 217 -1.87 3.64 21.75
CA LEU A 217 -1.25 4.35 22.87
C LEU A 217 -0.44 5.60 22.47
N LEU A 218 0.25 5.58 21.33
CA LEU A 218 1.20 6.63 20.93
C LEU A 218 0.63 7.65 19.94
N LYS A 219 -0.58 7.43 19.44
CA LYS A 219 -1.31 8.35 18.57
C LYS A 219 -1.78 9.61 19.29
N HIS A 220 -1.91 9.58 20.62
CA HIS A 220 -2.45 10.69 21.39
C HIS A 220 -1.81 12.05 21.07
N GLY A 221 -2.68 13.03 20.80
CA GLY A 221 -2.27 14.39 20.45
C GLY A 221 -1.89 14.60 18.99
N ILE A 222 -2.00 13.57 18.13
CA ILE A 222 -1.95 13.74 16.68
C ILE A 222 -3.32 14.26 16.18
N PRO A 223 -3.39 15.42 15.51
CA PRO A 223 -4.65 16.03 15.10
C PRO A 223 -5.27 15.37 13.86
N ASP A 224 -6.59 15.43 13.78
CA ASP A 224 -7.39 15.09 12.60
C ASP A 224 -6.94 15.89 11.35
N PRO A 225 -6.74 15.25 10.18
CA PRO A 225 -6.40 15.91 8.91
C PRO A 225 -7.28 17.09 8.52
N SER A 226 -8.55 17.11 8.90
CA SER A 226 -9.49 18.21 8.59
C SER A 226 -9.32 19.45 9.50
N SER A 227 -8.68 19.29 10.66
CA SER A 227 -8.51 20.36 11.67
C SER A 227 -7.36 21.33 11.37
N LEU A 228 -6.39 20.93 10.54
CA LEU A 228 -5.15 21.68 10.28
C LEU A 228 -5.26 22.81 9.23
N THR A 229 -6.47 23.18 8.84
CA THR A 229 -6.78 24.17 7.79
C THR A 229 -6.89 25.62 8.31
N LEU A 230 -6.89 25.86 9.63
CA LEU A 230 -7.16 27.16 10.27
C LEU A 230 -5.98 28.18 10.21
N SER A 231 -5.24 28.25 9.11
CA SER A 231 -4.16 29.23 8.90
C SER A 231 -4.47 30.20 7.75
N HIS A 232 -5.51 31.01 7.92
CA HIS A 232 -5.64 32.30 7.23
C HIS A 232 -5.57 33.41 8.28
N PRO A 233 -4.53 34.28 8.27
CA PRO A 233 -4.25 35.16 9.39
C PRO A 233 -5.15 36.41 9.38
N GLN A 234 -6.28 36.34 10.08
CA GLN A 234 -7.03 37.53 10.51
C GLN A 234 -7.26 37.53 12.02
N SER A 235 -6.37 38.24 12.72
CA SER A 235 -6.53 38.89 14.03
C SER A 235 -7.44 38.22 15.08
N SER A 236 -6.84 37.46 16.01
CA SER A 236 -7.06 37.60 17.47
C SER A 236 -6.27 36.56 18.28
N GLU A 237 -4.97 36.80 18.46
CA GLU A 237 -4.17 36.02 19.40
C GLU A 237 -4.55 36.40 20.85
N LYS A 238 -5.30 35.54 21.56
CA LYS A 238 -5.06 35.16 22.98
C LYS A 238 -6.10 34.22 23.65
N GLU A 239 -7.32 34.07 23.14
CA GLU A 239 -8.38 33.30 23.84
C GLU A 239 -8.58 31.84 23.39
N SER A 240 -7.92 31.39 22.33
CA SER A 240 -8.20 30.07 21.70
C SER A 240 -7.40 28.88 22.25
N ARG A 241 -6.42 29.10 23.15
CA ARG A 241 -5.56 28.00 23.67
C ARG A 241 -6.19 27.14 24.76
N GLU A 242 -7.25 27.60 25.43
CA GLU A 242 -7.83 26.89 26.58
C GLU A 242 -9.13 26.13 26.26
N LYS A 243 -9.58 26.11 25.00
CA LYS A 243 -10.82 25.41 24.56
C LYS A 243 -10.58 24.16 23.68
N ILE A 244 -9.35 23.65 23.62
CA ILE A 244 -9.01 22.44 22.84
C ILE A 244 -9.12 21.15 23.69
N LEU A 245 -9.39 21.28 25.00
CA LEU A 245 -9.43 20.17 25.96
C LEU A 245 -10.85 19.65 26.30
N ASP A 246 -11.86 19.96 25.49
CA ASP A 246 -13.25 19.54 25.77
C ASP A 246 -13.86 18.71 24.61
N SER A 247 -14.06 17.42 24.90
CA SER A 247 -15.06 16.50 24.32
C SER A 247 -15.20 16.35 22.79
N GLY A 248 -14.09 16.32 22.05
CA GLY A 248 -14.02 15.67 20.73
C GLY A 248 -13.43 14.26 20.83
N GLU A 249 -14.06 13.25 20.20
CA GLU A 249 -13.42 11.93 20.02
C GLU A 249 -12.17 12.09 19.13
N GLU A 250 -11.05 11.49 19.54
CA GLU A 250 -9.78 11.63 18.84
C GLU A 250 -9.78 10.76 17.57
N TYR A 251 -10.01 11.36 16.40
CA TYR A 251 -10.11 10.67 15.10
C TYR A 251 -9.06 9.57 14.93
N MET A 252 -9.47 8.33 14.66
CA MET A 252 -8.60 7.20 14.36
C MET A 252 -9.22 6.32 13.27
N ALA A 253 -8.41 5.85 12.33
CA ALA A 253 -8.83 4.95 11.25
C ALA A 253 -9.28 3.56 11.77
N ASP A 254 -10.25 2.93 11.10
CA ASP A 254 -10.72 1.58 11.44
C ASP A 254 -9.67 0.51 11.08
N PRO A 255 -9.15 -0.29 12.05
CA PRO A 255 -8.24 -1.39 11.76
C PRO A 255 -9.00 -2.67 11.38
N VAL A 256 -8.80 -3.15 10.16
CA VAL A 256 -9.33 -4.43 9.66
C VAL A 256 -8.20 -5.45 9.62
N PHE A 257 -8.25 -6.45 10.49
CA PHE A 257 -7.25 -7.52 10.52
C PHE A 257 -7.51 -8.55 9.41
N VAL A 258 -6.50 -8.76 8.56
CA VAL A 258 -6.54 -9.69 7.42
C VAL A 258 -5.49 -10.78 7.63
N HIS A 259 -5.92 -12.03 7.74
CA HIS A 259 -5.04 -13.18 7.97
C HIS A 259 -4.88 -14.01 6.70
N THR A 260 -3.68 -14.02 6.12
CA THR A 260 -3.44 -14.63 4.79
C THR A 260 -3.04 -16.10 4.81
N LYS A 261 -2.76 -16.67 5.98
CA LYS A 261 -2.67 -18.13 6.17
C LYS A 261 -3.56 -18.54 7.34
N ASN A 262 -4.21 -19.69 7.20
CA ASN A 262 -4.85 -20.37 8.32
C ASN A 262 -4.30 -21.79 8.38
N LYS A 263 -3.79 -22.20 9.54
CA LYS A 263 -3.36 -23.58 9.78
C LYS A 263 -4.56 -24.39 10.28
N ASP A 264 -5.43 -24.76 9.35
CA ASP A 264 -6.43 -25.79 9.62
C ASP A 264 -5.81 -27.17 9.37
N GLU A 265 -5.83 -28.04 10.38
CA GLU A 265 -5.40 -29.44 10.25
C GLU A 265 -6.47 -30.33 9.59
N SER A 266 -7.63 -29.77 9.21
CA SER A 266 -8.70 -30.53 8.59
C SER A 266 -8.40 -30.98 7.16
N LEU A 267 -8.71 -32.24 6.88
CA LEU A 267 -8.53 -32.87 5.55
C LEU A 267 -9.67 -32.58 4.57
N LYS A 268 -10.49 -31.55 4.83
CA LYS A 268 -11.62 -31.16 3.97
C LYS A 268 -11.42 -29.73 3.47
N PRO A 269 -11.77 -29.42 2.21
CA PRO A 269 -11.84 -28.03 1.76
C PRO A 269 -12.98 -27.33 2.51
N GLN A 270 -12.65 -26.61 3.58
CA GLN A 270 -13.59 -25.80 4.36
C GLN A 270 -13.63 -24.33 3.90
N TYR A 271 -12.73 -23.93 3.00
CA TYR A 271 -12.51 -22.54 2.60
C TYR A 271 -12.71 -22.35 1.09
N GLU A 272 -13.16 -21.16 0.72
CA GLU A 272 -13.27 -20.73 -0.67
C GLU A 272 -11.89 -20.54 -1.31
N SER A 273 -11.86 -20.34 -2.63
CA SER A 273 -10.58 -20.08 -3.32
C SER A 273 -9.96 -18.76 -2.87
N HIS A 274 -8.62 -18.66 -2.93
CA HIS A 274 -7.88 -17.43 -2.65
C HIS A 274 -8.40 -16.22 -3.46
N ILE A 275 -8.80 -16.44 -4.72
CA ILE A 275 -9.37 -15.41 -5.60
C ILE A 275 -10.75 -14.97 -5.09
N SER A 276 -11.61 -15.91 -4.70
CA SER A 276 -12.92 -15.63 -4.10
C SER A 276 -12.79 -14.83 -2.81
N ALA A 277 -11.86 -15.22 -1.93
CA ALA A 277 -11.60 -14.51 -0.68
C ALA A 277 -11.07 -13.08 -0.91
N LEU A 278 -10.21 -12.86 -1.90
CA LEU A 278 -9.74 -11.53 -2.28
C LEU A 278 -10.86 -10.65 -2.84
N TRP A 279 -11.75 -11.19 -3.68
CA TRP A 279 -12.90 -10.44 -4.18
C TRP A 279 -13.89 -10.11 -3.07
N ASN A 280 -14.17 -11.05 -2.15
CA ASN A 280 -15.01 -10.79 -0.99
C ASN A 280 -14.40 -9.70 -0.09
N LEU A 281 -13.07 -9.73 0.15
CA LEU A 281 -12.37 -8.69 0.91
C LEU A 281 -12.43 -7.33 0.20
N ARG A 282 -12.20 -7.29 -1.12
CA ARG A 282 -12.35 -6.07 -1.92
C ARG A 282 -13.75 -5.51 -1.76
N ASP A 283 -14.77 -6.30 -2.06
CA ASP A 283 -16.17 -5.84 -2.06
C ASP A 283 -16.60 -5.40 -0.65
N GLN A 284 -16.09 -6.06 0.40
CA GLN A 284 -16.26 -5.60 1.78
C GLN A 284 -15.62 -4.23 2.01
N VAL A 285 -14.33 -4.04 1.67
CA VAL A 285 -13.62 -2.76 1.83
C VAL A 285 -14.27 -1.63 1.03
N LEU A 286 -14.72 -1.91 -0.19
CA LEU A 286 -15.47 -0.94 -1.03
C LEU A 286 -16.85 -0.58 -0.44
N SER A 287 -17.45 -1.47 0.36
CA SER A 287 -18.74 -1.22 1.03
C SER A 287 -18.62 -0.56 2.41
N MET A 288 -17.42 -0.56 3.00
CA MET A 288 -17.18 0.00 4.32
C MET A 288 -17.34 1.52 4.33
N ARG A 289 -17.94 2.04 5.39
CA ARG A 289 -17.92 3.46 5.73
C ARG A 289 -17.04 3.62 6.96
N GLY A 290 -15.76 3.90 6.74
CA GLY A 290 -14.85 4.23 7.83
C GLY A 290 -15.25 5.53 8.54
N PRO A 291 -14.62 5.84 9.69
CA PRO A 291 -14.86 7.07 10.43
C PRO A 291 -14.62 8.30 9.56
N SER A 292 -15.57 9.24 9.58
CA SER A 292 -15.42 10.53 8.92
C SER A 292 -14.49 11.44 9.71
N PHE A 293 -13.68 12.24 9.02
CA PHE A 293 -13.01 13.38 9.64
C PHE A 293 -14.04 14.35 10.26
N SER A 294 -13.67 15.05 11.33
CA SER A 294 -14.55 15.97 12.08
C SER A 294 -15.08 17.14 11.25
N ARG A 295 -14.40 17.47 10.14
CA ARG A 295 -14.83 18.47 9.15
C ARG A 295 -14.59 17.96 7.74
N THR A 296 -15.37 18.48 6.80
CA THR A 296 -15.15 18.27 5.37
C THR A 296 -13.76 18.79 4.97
N VAL A 297 -13.00 17.97 4.25
CA VAL A 297 -11.68 18.27 3.71
C VAL A 297 -11.62 17.79 2.25
N SER A 298 -10.84 18.45 1.39
CA SER A 298 -10.61 17.97 0.02
C SER A 298 -9.50 16.93 0.00
N GLU A 299 -9.43 16.07 -1.02
CA GLU A 299 -8.29 15.15 -1.22
C GLU A 299 -6.96 15.94 -1.23
N ARG A 300 -6.91 17.10 -1.91
CA ARG A 300 -5.73 17.98 -1.95
C ARG A 300 -5.31 18.49 -0.58
N ASP A 301 -6.26 18.92 0.25
CA ASP A 301 -5.95 19.48 1.58
C ASP A 301 -5.67 18.37 2.60
N TRP A 302 -6.31 17.21 2.46
CA TRP A 302 -5.95 15.99 3.20
C TRP A 302 -4.48 15.64 3.00
N LEU A 303 -3.96 15.66 1.76
CA LEU A 303 -2.55 15.36 1.50
C LEU A 303 -1.61 16.40 2.12
N LYS A 304 -1.93 17.70 2.00
CA LYS A 304 -1.15 18.78 2.62
C LYS A 304 -1.14 18.67 4.15
N ASN A 305 -2.26 18.29 4.75
CA ASN A 305 -2.39 18.15 6.19
C ASN A 305 -1.76 16.83 6.68
N SER A 306 -1.73 15.78 5.86
CA SER A 306 -0.97 14.55 6.13
C SER A 306 0.54 14.83 6.24
N ALA A 307 1.08 15.72 5.39
CA ALA A 307 2.48 16.16 5.53
C ALA A 307 2.75 16.91 6.85
N LYS A 308 1.81 17.75 7.31
CA LYS A 308 1.89 18.41 8.63
C LYS A 308 1.80 17.39 9.78
N ILE A 309 0.90 16.41 9.67
CA ILE A 309 0.74 15.31 10.63
C ILE A 309 2.05 14.51 10.73
N TRP A 310 2.73 14.24 9.62
CA TRP A 310 4.04 13.59 9.63
C TRP A 310 5.09 14.34 10.44
N GLU A 311 5.16 15.67 10.32
CA GLU A 311 6.06 16.47 11.15
C GLU A 311 5.70 16.45 12.64
N ILE A 312 4.41 16.32 12.99
CA ILE A 312 3.99 16.13 14.39
C ILE A 312 4.38 14.73 14.89
N VAL A 313 4.21 13.69 14.05
CA VAL A 313 4.62 12.30 14.35
C VAL A 313 6.12 12.20 14.61
N LYS A 314 6.97 12.73 13.70
CA LYS A 314 8.44 12.72 13.87
C LYS A 314 8.92 13.44 15.12
N ASN A 315 8.22 14.51 15.53
CA ASN A 315 8.61 15.34 16.68
C ASN A 315 7.74 15.08 17.93
N SER A 316 7.01 13.95 17.98
CA SER A 316 6.09 13.63 19.08
C SER A 316 6.84 13.42 20.40
N PRO A 317 6.53 14.20 21.47
CA PRO A 317 7.15 14.01 22.79
C PRO A 317 6.89 12.62 23.36
N ILE A 318 5.69 12.07 23.14
CA ILE A 318 5.29 10.77 23.66
C ILE A 318 6.11 9.65 22.99
N MET A 319 6.39 9.75 21.68
CA MET A 319 7.26 8.80 20.99
C MET A 319 8.72 8.90 21.47
N MET A 320 9.21 10.11 21.79
CA MET A 320 10.53 10.29 22.38
C MET A 320 10.64 9.67 23.79
N ASP A 321 9.61 9.80 24.62
CA ASP A 321 9.55 9.14 25.94
C ASP A 321 9.45 7.62 25.82
N TYR A 322 8.70 7.11 24.83
CA TYR A 322 8.65 5.68 24.52
C TYR A 322 10.01 5.14 24.06
N CYS A 323 10.71 5.85 23.18
CA CYS A 323 12.09 5.54 22.76
C CYS A 323 13.04 5.42 23.97
N ARG A 324 13.06 6.42 24.86
CA ARG A 324 13.85 6.40 26.10
C ARG A 324 13.47 5.24 27.03
N THR A 325 12.20 4.85 27.05
CA THR A 325 11.71 3.71 27.84
C THR A 325 12.22 2.38 27.28
N LEU A 326 12.17 2.19 25.95
CA LEU A 326 12.77 1.01 25.30
C LEU A 326 14.27 0.90 25.56
N GLN A 327 15.02 2.00 25.41
CA GLN A 327 16.46 2.04 25.69
C GLN A 327 16.81 1.69 27.14
N SER A 328 16.04 2.20 28.11
CA SER A 328 16.29 1.98 29.54
C SER A 328 15.82 0.61 30.05
N SER A 329 14.84 -0.01 29.41
CA SER A 329 14.37 -1.37 29.73
C SER A 329 15.40 -2.47 29.43
N GLY A 330 16.40 -2.17 28.58
CA GLY A 330 17.40 -3.15 28.15
C GLY A 330 16.85 -4.25 27.24
N MET A 331 15.65 -4.07 26.68
CA MET A 331 15.05 -4.96 25.67
C MET A 331 15.76 -4.85 24.32
N VAL A 332 16.22 -3.65 23.95
CA VAL A 332 17.15 -3.42 22.85
C VAL A 332 18.54 -3.19 23.46
N ARG A 333 19.41 -4.20 23.40
CA ARG A 333 20.76 -4.11 23.98
C ARG A 333 21.73 -3.42 23.03
N ARG A 334 22.71 -2.73 23.62
CA ARG A 334 23.88 -2.13 22.95
C ARG A 334 24.82 -3.21 22.43
#